data_AF-A0A2I1GRU9-F1
#
_entry.id   AF-A0A2I1GRU9-F1
#
_cell.length_a   1.000
_cell.length_b   1.000
_cell.length_c   1.000
_cell.angle_alpha   90.00
_cell.angle_beta   90.00
_cell.angle_gamma   90.00
#
_symmetry.space_group_name_H-M   'P 1'
#
loop_
_entity.id
_entity.type
_entity.pdbx_description
1 polymer ?
#
loop_
_entity_poly.entity_id
_entity_poly.type
_entity_poly.pdbx_seq_one_letter_code
_entity_poly.pdbx_strand_id
1 'polypeptide(L)'
;MRRERKKDQEWFNELHSNDKVIEVIGTRLLRMSGPLKIECFENCFANLEKIILRKLHLTNLEIINCSRLRNITLSELSSLESLSVCDCPELTELTELKFDNLIELKCSNTSIKKLSFKFCPNIMKLDCSNNDKLVNLDVSNCPKLEFLDCSHNKLTILDLSNCELLFKEYEKKSSNFNYPYGLKIIRRKNLVIVGRTASGKSTLSNVLADTQEFEGSERSYSVAKSFLKKYFEWEGKFYCVIDTTGVGCTKLSTKNVLDKILDGIYSMPGGISQVLFVIDERFTAEEAKLFNLLKDSIFEIGILEYTTIVKTKFSNFKDKNKCDADKEQLHNENEKIAEIVRSCRDVVYVNNPPINIDIIDDDDRITVENNKKIRQRSREILLSYLNVACQERYFKLKSWDELHKKIAKCTENENLSKVVESNQELETFTKISQEFCTFI
;
A
#
# COMPACT_ATOMS: atom_id res chain seq x y z
N MET A 1 -34.30 16.89 20.65
CA MET A 1 -32.92 16.44 20.35
C MET A 1 -31.83 16.89 21.34
N ARG A 2 -31.72 18.15 21.80
CA ARG A 2 -30.69 18.53 22.82
C ARG A 2 -31.01 18.13 24.28
N ARG A 3 -32.30 17.93 24.64
CA ARG A 3 -32.74 17.57 26.01
C ARG A 3 -32.61 16.09 26.40
N GLU A 4 -32.53 15.17 25.43
CA GLU A 4 -32.31 13.74 25.71
C GLU A 4 -30.81 13.42 25.87
N ARG A 5 -29.94 14.10 25.12
CA ARG A 5 -28.48 13.84 25.11
C ARG A 5 -27.75 14.18 26.42
N LYS A 6 -28.24 15.17 27.18
CA LYS A 6 -27.69 15.47 28.52
C LYS A 6 -27.89 14.31 29.49
N LYS A 7 -28.97 13.54 29.32
CA LYS A 7 -29.28 12.43 30.22
C LYS A 7 -28.29 11.28 30.10
N ASP A 8 -27.79 10.96 28.90
CA ASP A 8 -26.85 9.85 28.70
C ASP A 8 -25.49 10.15 29.36
N GLN A 9 -24.99 11.38 29.23
CA GLN A 9 -23.73 11.80 29.87
C GLN A 9 -23.87 11.89 31.40
N GLU A 10 -24.95 12.49 31.89
CA GLU A 10 -25.23 12.60 33.34
C GLU A 10 -25.39 11.21 33.95
N TRP A 11 -26.18 10.33 33.33
CA TRP A 11 -26.35 8.92 33.72
C TRP A 11 -25.02 8.18 33.76
N PHE A 12 -24.18 8.31 32.73
CA PHE A 12 -22.89 7.64 32.68
C PHE A 12 -21.98 8.10 33.84
N ASN A 13 -21.93 9.41 34.11
CA ASN A 13 -21.12 9.96 35.19
C ASN A 13 -21.63 9.51 36.57
N GLU A 14 -22.95 9.53 36.80
CA GLU A 14 -23.54 9.08 38.07
C GLU A 14 -23.24 7.61 38.35
N LEU A 15 -23.28 6.76 37.33
CA LEU A 15 -23.11 5.33 37.51
C LEU A 15 -21.64 4.91 37.62
N HIS A 16 -20.74 5.56 36.88
CA HIS A 16 -19.39 5.04 36.63
C HIS A 16 -18.24 5.91 37.12
N SER A 17 -18.49 7.10 37.65
CA SER A 17 -17.43 8.06 38.04
C SER A 17 -16.42 7.53 39.06
N ASN A 18 -16.76 6.52 39.86
CA ASN A 18 -15.85 5.95 40.86
C ASN A 18 -15.30 4.57 40.47
N ASP A 19 -15.71 4.04 39.32
CA ASP A 19 -15.37 2.69 38.89
C ASP A 19 -13.91 2.60 38.43
N LYS A 20 -13.27 1.48 38.77
CA LYS A 20 -11.96 1.11 38.21
C LYS A 20 -12.08 0.54 36.80
N VAL A 21 -13.19 -0.16 36.54
CA VAL A 21 -13.45 -0.83 35.27
C VAL A 21 -14.86 -0.45 34.85
N ILE A 22 -14.97 0.19 33.69
CA ILE A 22 -16.25 0.55 33.10
C ILE A 22 -16.52 -0.39 31.94
N GLU A 23 -17.65 -1.07 31.98
CA GLU A 23 -18.14 -1.90 30.88
C GLU A 23 -19.58 -1.49 30.52
N VAL A 24 -19.74 -0.95 29.32
CA VAL A 24 -21.05 -0.56 28.80
C VAL A 24 -21.29 -1.23 27.45
N ILE A 25 -22.33 -2.05 27.41
CA ILE A 25 -22.76 -2.77 26.22
C ILE A 25 -24.15 -2.29 25.85
N GLY A 26 -24.29 -1.73 24.65
CA GLY A 26 -25.57 -1.30 24.11
C GLY A 26 -26.52 -2.47 23.92
N THR A 27 -27.78 -2.26 24.27
CA THR A 27 -28.86 -3.24 24.13
C THR A 27 -30.10 -2.57 23.55
N ARG A 28 -31.18 -3.34 23.34
CA ARG A 28 -32.47 -2.75 22.94
C ARG A 28 -32.97 -1.71 23.96
N LEU A 29 -32.62 -1.86 25.24
CA LEU A 29 -33.03 -1.00 26.36
C LEU A 29 -32.02 0.10 26.67
N LEU A 30 -30.73 -0.10 26.38
CA LEU A 30 -29.67 0.89 26.57
C LEU A 30 -29.14 1.35 25.20
N ARG A 31 -29.64 2.50 24.74
CA ARG A 31 -29.29 3.10 23.45
C ARG A 31 -28.56 4.42 23.64
N MET A 32 -27.38 4.38 24.27
CA MET A 32 -26.55 5.59 24.35
C MET A 32 -26.15 6.04 22.95
N SER A 33 -26.33 7.33 22.69
CA SER A 33 -26.04 7.91 21.38
C SER A 33 -25.49 9.33 21.46
N GLY A 34 -24.74 9.73 20.44
CA GLY A 34 -24.12 11.06 20.39
C GLY A 34 -22.78 11.12 21.12
N PRO A 35 -22.37 12.29 21.64
CA PRO A 35 -21.06 12.45 22.26
C PRO A 35 -21.02 11.87 23.68
N LEU A 36 -19.91 11.24 24.03
CA LEU A 36 -19.57 10.83 25.40
C LEU A 36 -18.20 11.38 25.78
N LYS A 37 -18.12 12.09 26.91
CA LYS A 37 -16.89 12.62 27.48
C LYS A 37 -16.61 11.98 28.83
N ILE A 38 -15.39 11.49 29.00
CA ILE A 38 -14.86 10.90 30.23
C ILE A 38 -13.63 11.73 30.58
N GLU A 39 -13.81 12.66 31.48
CA GLU A 39 -12.75 13.60 31.87
C GLU A 39 -12.48 13.45 33.35
N CYS A 40 -11.24 13.13 33.69
CA CYS A 40 -10.83 13.06 35.08
C CYS A 40 -10.58 14.48 35.62
N PHE A 41 -11.54 14.99 36.40
CA PHE A 41 -11.46 16.26 37.10
C PHE A 41 -12.08 16.10 38.49
N GLU A 42 -11.51 16.75 39.52
CA GLU A 42 -12.07 16.78 40.90
C GLU A 42 -12.46 15.39 41.45
N ASN A 43 -11.62 14.38 41.25
CA ASN A 43 -11.75 12.97 41.68
C ASN A 43 -12.71 12.08 40.85
N CYS A 44 -13.51 12.62 39.94
CA CYS A 44 -14.27 11.79 38.98
C CYS A 44 -13.31 11.02 38.07
N PHE A 45 -13.56 9.73 37.86
CA PHE A 45 -12.78 8.79 37.04
C PHE A 45 -11.30 8.64 37.46
N ALA A 46 -10.90 9.12 38.63
CA ALA A 46 -9.51 9.09 39.11
C ALA A 46 -8.95 7.67 39.30
N ASN A 47 -9.83 6.68 39.46
CA ASN A 47 -9.48 5.28 39.62
C ASN A 47 -9.63 4.46 38.34
N LEU A 48 -10.05 5.07 37.22
CA LEU A 48 -10.33 4.34 35.99
C LEU A 48 -9.06 3.71 35.42
N GLU A 49 -9.04 2.37 35.38
CA GLU A 49 -7.93 1.56 34.88
C GLU A 49 -8.27 0.93 33.52
N LYS A 50 -9.57 0.65 33.26
CA LYS A 50 -10.03 -0.01 32.03
C LYS A 50 -11.41 0.46 31.59
N ILE A 51 -11.60 0.60 30.28
CA ILE A 51 -12.91 0.86 29.69
C ILE A 51 -13.23 -0.10 28.54
N ILE A 52 -14.46 -0.58 28.51
CA ILE A 52 -15.01 -1.45 27.48
C ILE A 52 -16.33 -0.84 27.00
N LEU A 53 -16.39 -0.38 25.76
CA LEU A 53 -17.63 0.14 25.14
C LEU A 53 -17.97 -0.68 23.91
N ARG A 54 -19.19 -1.24 23.87
CA ARG A 54 -19.66 -2.09 22.77
C ARG A 54 -21.07 -1.74 22.33
N LYS A 55 -21.36 -1.84 21.03
CA LYS A 55 -22.73 -1.74 20.48
C LYS A 55 -23.45 -0.43 20.81
N LEU A 56 -22.71 0.67 20.93
CA LEU A 56 -23.27 2.01 21.20
C LEU A 56 -23.31 2.85 19.92
N HIS A 57 -24.22 3.82 19.87
CA HIS A 57 -24.38 4.75 18.75
C HIS A 57 -23.67 6.08 19.02
N LEU A 58 -22.45 6.00 19.56
CA LEU A 58 -21.65 7.19 19.86
C LEU A 58 -21.15 7.83 18.57
N THR A 59 -21.24 9.16 18.48
CA THR A 59 -20.67 9.94 17.38
C THR A 59 -19.29 10.47 17.73
N ASN A 60 -19.08 10.83 19.01
CA ASN A 60 -17.80 11.31 19.53
C ASN A 60 -17.51 10.62 20.87
N LEU A 61 -16.25 10.22 21.08
CA LEU A 61 -15.78 9.71 22.36
C LEU A 61 -14.53 10.46 22.77
N GLU A 62 -14.58 11.13 23.91
CA GLU A 62 -13.46 11.86 24.51
C GLU A 62 -13.10 11.22 25.84
N ILE A 63 -11.85 10.81 26.01
CA ILE A 63 -11.28 10.29 27.26
C ILE A 63 -10.04 11.13 27.56
N ILE A 64 -10.07 11.90 28.65
CA ILE A 64 -9.06 12.93 28.93
C ILE A 64 -8.61 12.84 30.40
N ASN A 65 -7.32 13.05 30.65
CA ASN A 65 -6.70 13.12 31.98
C ASN A 65 -6.84 11.84 32.82
N CYS A 66 -7.15 10.70 32.21
CA CYS A 66 -7.31 9.43 32.93
C CYS A 66 -5.93 8.79 33.21
N SER A 67 -5.26 9.30 34.23
CA SER A 67 -3.85 8.97 34.56
C SER A 67 -3.56 7.47 34.76
N ARG A 68 -4.55 6.69 35.21
CA ARG A 68 -4.44 5.25 35.49
C ARG A 68 -4.97 4.35 34.37
N LEU A 69 -5.50 4.93 33.29
CA LEU A 69 -6.12 4.16 32.22
C LEU A 69 -5.06 3.38 31.44
N ARG A 70 -5.16 2.05 31.49
CA ARG A 70 -4.20 1.13 30.85
C ARG A 70 -4.76 0.44 29.63
N ASN A 71 -6.07 0.26 29.57
CA ASN A 71 -6.70 -0.55 28.52
C ASN A 71 -8.03 0.03 28.08
N ILE A 72 -8.19 0.12 26.76
CA ILE A 72 -9.40 0.58 26.09
C ILE A 72 -9.81 -0.50 25.10
N THR A 73 -11.03 -1.01 25.23
CA THR A 73 -11.62 -1.94 24.28
C THR A 73 -12.87 -1.31 23.68
N LEU A 74 -12.84 -0.99 22.39
CA LEU A 74 -13.95 -0.40 21.68
C LEU A 74 -14.33 -1.29 20.49
N SER A 75 -15.60 -1.68 20.40
CA SER A 75 -16.06 -2.54 19.30
C SER A 75 -17.49 -2.23 18.91
N GLU A 76 -17.84 -2.37 17.64
CA GLU A 76 -19.21 -2.16 17.15
C GLU A 76 -19.75 -0.74 17.44
N LEU A 77 -18.88 0.28 17.33
CA LEU A 77 -19.26 1.71 17.44
C LEU A 77 -19.38 2.32 16.03
N SER A 78 -20.32 1.81 15.23
CA SER A 78 -20.39 2.10 13.79
C SER A 78 -20.68 3.57 13.43
N SER A 79 -21.17 4.37 14.38
CA SER A 79 -21.47 5.79 14.20
C SER A 79 -20.32 6.73 14.63
N LEU A 80 -19.19 6.20 15.11
CA LEU A 80 -18.11 7.00 15.69
C LEU A 80 -17.34 7.75 14.60
N GLU A 81 -17.38 9.08 14.68
CA GLU A 81 -16.71 10.02 13.77
C GLU A 81 -15.45 10.63 14.39
N SER A 82 -15.40 10.80 15.72
CA SER A 82 -14.25 11.34 16.44
C SER A 82 -13.92 10.52 17.69
N LEU A 83 -12.64 10.17 17.86
CA LEU A 83 -12.09 9.50 19.04
C LEU A 83 -10.91 10.32 19.59
N SER A 84 -11.01 10.76 20.83
CA SER A 84 -9.94 11.47 21.54
C SER A 84 -9.60 10.73 22.82
N VAL A 85 -8.34 10.35 22.98
CA VAL A 85 -7.80 9.70 24.18
C VAL A 85 -6.50 10.41 24.56
N CYS A 86 -6.61 11.48 25.34
CA CYS A 86 -5.50 12.38 25.63
C CYS A 86 -5.11 12.34 27.11
N ASP A 87 -3.83 12.60 27.40
CA ASP A 87 -3.32 12.72 28.77
C ASP A 87 -3.57 11.45 29.61
N CYS A 88 -3.37 10.30 28.97
CA CYS A 88 -3.51 8.95 29.56
C CYS A 88 -2.14 8.25 29.52
N PRO A 89 -1.18 8.63 30.39
CA PRO A 89 0.23 8.22 30.30
C PRO A 89 0.47 6.71 30.49
N GLU A 90 -0.45 5.98 31.15
CA GLU A 90 -0.34 4.53 31.34
C GLU A 90 -0.91 3.70 30.17
N LEU A 91 -1.56 4.34 29.19
CA LEU A 91 -2.11 3.65 28.02
C LEU A 91 -0.99 3.32 27.01
N THR A 92 -0.72 2.04 26.80
CA THR A 92 0.40 1.59 25.94
C THR A 92 0.00 1.14 24.55
N GLU A 93 -1.29 0.92 24.31
CA GLU A 93 -1.80 0.41 23.05
C GLU A 93 -3.19 0.99 22.77
N LEU A 94 -3.41 1.31 21.49
CA LEU A 94 -4.72 1.62 20.94
C LEU A 94 -4.83 0.87 19.62
N THR A 95 -5.16 -0.41 19.72
CA THR A 95 -5.22 -1.34 18.60
C THR A 95 -6.65 -1.73 18.28
N GLU A 96 -6.86 -2.35 17.12
CA GLU A 96 -8.16 -2.92 16.71
C GLU A 96 -9.29 -1.90 16.52
N LEU A 97 -8.96 -0.63 16.26
CA LEU A 97 -9.94 0.36 15.85
C LEU A 97 -10.54 -0.05 14.50
N LYS A 98 -11.82 -0.44 14.53
CA LYS A 98 -12.63 -0.82 13.37
C LYS A 98 -13.75 0.20 13.21
N PHE A 99 -13.41 1.35 12.65
CA PHE A 99 -14.31 2.50 12.56
C PHE A 99 -14.24 3.08 11.14
N ASP A 100 -15.11 2.59 10.27
CA ASP A 100 -15.21 3.05 8.88
C ASP A 100 -15.51 4.55 8.78
N ASN A 101 -16.25 5.11 9.75
CA ASN A 101 -16.69 6.50 9.76
C ASN A 101 -15.75 7.44 10.54
N LEU A 102 -14.64 6.94 11.11
CA LEU A 102 -13.74 7.77 11.90
C LEU A 102 -13.00 8.79 11.02
N ILE A 103 -13.20 10.06 11.34
CA ILE A 103 -12.61 11.23 10.65
C ILE A 103 -11.43 11.78 11.46
N GLU A 104 -11.54 11.77 12.79
CA GLU A 104 -10.56 12.36 13.69
C GLU A 104 -10.14 11.37 14.79
N LEU A 105 -8.83 11.22 14.97
CA LEU A 105 -8.24 10.45 16.06
C LEU A 105 -7.19 11.31 16.79
N LYS A 106 -7.35 11.45 18.10
CA LYS A 106 -6.36 12.07 18.99
C LYS A 106 -5.95 11.07 20.05
N CYS A 107 -4.65 10.90 20.24
CA CYS A 107 -4.05 9.98 21.21
C CYS A 107 -2.76 10.55 21.83
N SER A 108 -2.71 11.89 21.96
CA SER A 108 -1.55 12.61 22.46
C SER A 108 -1.33 12.43 23.96
N ASN A 109 -0.06 12.55 24.38
CA ASN A 109 0.36 12.36 25.77
C ASN A 109 -0.08 10.99 26.33
N THR A 110 0.18 9.93 25.56
CA THR A 110 -0.01 8.54 26.00
C THR A 110 1.33 7.78 25.93
N SER A 111 1.34 6.49 26.26
CA SER A 111 2.53 5.62 26.17
C SER A 111 2.45 4.69 24.95
N ILE A 112 1.69 5.06 23.91
CA ILE A 112 1.36 4.16 22.83
C ILE A 112 2.62 3.77 22.05
N LYS A 113 2.82 2.45 21.90
CA LYS A 113 3.95 1.88 21.14
C LYS A 113 3.62 1.63 19.68
N LYS A 114 2.34 1.38 19.39
CA LYS A 114 1.86 0.96 18.07
C LYS A 114 0.46 1.50 17.84
N LEU A 115 0.28 2.13 16.68
CA LEU A 115 -1.01 2.53 16.13
C LEU A 115 -1.24 1.78 14.82
N SER A 116 -2.49 1.43 14.53
CA SER A 116 -2.88 0.76 13.29
C SER A 116 -4.20 1.31 12.77
N PHE A 117 -4.21 1.79 11.54
CA PHE A 117 -5.37 2.40 10.88
C PHE A 117 -5.97 1.51 9.78
N LYS A 118 -5.69 0.20 9.83
CA LYS A 118 -6.09 -0.75 8.78
C LYS A 118 -7.58 -0.68 8.41
N PHE A 119 -8.45 -0.34 9.37
CA PHE A 119 -9.91 -0.25 9.22
C PHE A 119 -10.45 1.17 9.49
N CYS A 120 -9.64 2.20 9.19
CA CYS A 120 -10.04 3.60 9.35
C CYS A 120 -9.69 4.42 8.09
N PRO A 121 -10.29 4.09 6.92
CA PRO A 121 -9.92 4.69 5.63
C PRO A 121 -10.30 6.17 5.48
N ASN A 122 -11.17 6.68 6.35
CA ASN A 122 -11.71 8.05 6.28
C ASN A 122 -11.03 9.04 7.23
N ILE A 123 -9.98 8.65 7.94
CA ILE A 123 -9.25 9.56 8.84
C ILE A 123 -8.69 10.74 8.02
N MET A 124 -9.04 11.94 8.47
CA MET A 124 -8.55 13.22 7.94
C MET A 124 -7.59 13.91 8.91
N LYS A 125 -7.77 13.68 10.22
CA LYS A 125 -6.97 14.32 11.28
C LYS A 125 -6.45 13.28 12.26
N LEU A 126 -5.13 13.27 12.45
CA LEU A 126 -4.46 12.40 13.41
C LEU A 126 -3.54 13.23 14.32
N ASP A 127 -3.78 13.20 15.62
CA ASP A 127 -2.81 13.65 16.62
C ASP A 127 -2.35 12.44 17.42
N CYS A 128 -1.07 12.12 17.29
CA CYS A 128 -0.38 11.10 18.05
C CYS A 128 0.89 11.66 18.69
N SER A 129 0.92 12.97 18.94
CA SER A 129 2.07 13.66 19.51
C SER A 129 2.40 13.17 20.93
N ASN A 130 3.64 13.38 21.36
CA ASN A 130 4.09 13.10 22.72
C ASN A 130 3.89 11.63 23.14
N ASN A 131 4.20 10.71 22.22
CA ASN A 131 4.30 9.27 22.44
C ASN A 131 5.76 8.84 22.26
N ASP A 132 6.57 8.99 23.29
CA ASP A 132 8.02 8.76 23.23
C ASP A 132 8.41 7.30 22.94
N LYS A 133 7.47 6.36 22.99
CA LYS A 133 7.66 4.93 22.65
C LYS A 133 7.19 4.59 21.24
N LEU A 134 6.54 5.52 20.53
CA LEU A 134 6.10 5.31 19.15
C LEU A 134 7.29 5.49 18.20
N VAL A 135 7.79 4.37 17.70
CA VAL A 135 8.96 4.31 16.79
C VAL A 135 8.59 4.14 15.32
N ASN A 136 7.38 3.63 15.04
CA ASN A 136 6.87 3.42 13.70
C ASN A 136 5.41 3.88 13.62
N LEU A 137 5.05 4.53 12.50
CA LEU A 137 3.69 4.95 12.20
C LEU A 137 3.37 4.59 10.75
N ASP A 138 2.39 3.72 10.55
CA ASP A 138 1.93 3.31 9.22
C ASP A 138 0.63 4.04 8.86
N VAL A 139 0.73 5.05 7.99
CA VAL A 139 -0.41 5.83 7.47
C VAL A 139 -0.85 5.36 6.08
N SER A 140 -0.38 4.21 5.61
CA SER A 140 -0.66 3.72 4.25
C SER A 140 -2.14 3.49 3.93
N ASN A 141 -3.02 3.40 4.95
CA ASN A 141 -4.46 3.27 4.78
C ASN A 141 -5.24 4.58 5.04
N CYS A 142 -4.56 5.73 5.11
CA CYS A 142 -5.19 7.02 5.41
C CYS A 142 -5.07 7.99 4.21
N PRO A 143 -5.72 7.73 3.06
CA PRO A 143 -5.55 8.53 1.85
C PRO A 143 -6.13 9.95 1.95
N LYS A 144 -7.04 10.18 2.89
CA LYS A 144 -7.67 11.48 3.17
C LYS A 144 -6.96 12.27 4.28
N LEU A 145 -5.83 11.80 4.78
CA LEU A 145 -5.11 12.46 5.86
C LEU A 145 -4.62 13.84 5.40
N GLU A 146 -5.10 14.87 6.07
CA GLU A 146 -4.80 16.29 5.80
C GLU A 146 -4.04 16.94 6.97
N PHE A 147 -4.25 16.42 8.18
CA PHE A 147 -3.57 16.87 9.39
C PHE A 147 -2.89 15.70 10.08
N LEU A 148 -1.62 15.86 10.42
CA LEU A 148 -0.87 14.93 11.25
C LEU A 148 -0.03 15.69 12.26
N ASP A 149 -0.25 15.44 13.55
CA ASP A 149 0.72 15.74 14.58
C ASP A 149 1.34 14.44 15.08
N CYS A 150 2.61 14.23 14.77
CA CYS A 150 3.41 13.14 15.32
C CYS A 150 4.67 13.66 16.01
N SER A 151 4.66 14.94 16.41
CA SER A 151 5.76 15.58 17.13
C SER A 151 6.04 14.88 18.46
N HIS A 152 7.27 15.01 18.95
CA HIS A 152 7.70 14.41 20.22
C HIS A 152 7.56 12.87 20.29
N ASN A 153 7.68 12.21 19.13
CA ASN A 153 7.80 10.75 19.00
C ASN A 153 9.23 10.34 18.61
N LYS A 154 9.51 9.04 18.58
CA LYS A 154 10.81 8.47 18.14
C LYS A 154 10.77 7.93 16.71
N LEU A 155 9.96 8.53 15.85
CA LEU A 155 9.85 8.18 14.44
C LEU A 155 11.12 8.59 13.69
N THR A 156 11.69 7.68 12.89
CA THR A 156 12.87 7.95 12.05
C THR A 156 12.53 8.08 10.57
N ILE A 157 11.50 7.36 10.12
CA ILE A 157 10.99 7.38 8.74
C ILE A 157 9.47 7.45 8.79
N LEU A 158 8.88 8.27 7.92
CA LEU A 158 7.44 8.26 7.66
C LEU A 158 7.18 8.21 6.16
N ASP A 159 6.40 7.22 5.75
CA ASP A 159 6.03 7.01 4.35
C ASP A 159 4.70 7.67 4.04
N LEU A 160 4.72 8.69 3.17
CA LEU A 160 3.54 9.44 2.75
C LEU A 160 3.07 9.06 1.33
N SER A 161 3.50 7.91 0.79
CA SER A 161 3.16 7.49 -0.58
C SER A 161 1.65 7.49 -0.87
N ASN A 162 0.81 7.14 0.12
CA ASN A 162 -0.64 7.16 -0.03
C ASN A 162 -1.32 8.41 0.56
N CYS A 163 -0.59 9.34 1.15
CA CYS A 163 -1.14 10.53 1.81
C CYS A 163 -0.82 11.78 0.98
N GLU A 164 -1.38 11.87 -0.23
CA GLU A 164 -1.12 12.97 -1.18
C GLU A 164 -1.46 14.35 -0.59
N LEU A 165 -2.53 14.45 0.19
CA LEU A 165 -2.94 15.70 0.82
C LEU A 165 -1.93 16.13 1.89
N LEU A 166 -1.57 15.23 2.82
CA LEU A 166 -0.55 15.50 3.83
C LEU A 166 0.83 15.78 3.23
N PHE A 167 1.20 15.12 2.13
CA PHE A 167 2.47 15.40 1.45
C PHE A 167 2.52 16.83 0.90
N LYS A 168 1.40 17.36 0.37
CA LYS A 168 1.33 18.77 -0.03
C LYS A 168 1.49 19.72 1.15
N GLU A 169 0.96 19.34 2.32
CA GLU A 169 1.15 20.13 3.55
C GLU A 169 2.61 20.09 4.02
N TYR A 170 3.29 18.96 3.88
CA TYR A 170 4.74 18.82 4.09
C TYR A 170 5.55 19.76 3.17
N GLU A 171 5.28 19.74 1.85
CA GLU A 171 6.00 20.58 0.88
C GLU A 171 5.84 22.07 1.16
N LYS A 172 4.65 22.50 1.57
CA LYS A 172 4.35 23.89 1.95
C LYS A 172 4.90 24.28 3.33
N LYS A 173 5.45 23.34 4.10
CA LYS A 173 5.83 23.52 5.52
C LYS A 173 4.67 24.08 6.35
N SER A 174 3.49 23.51 6.13
CA SER A 174 2.24 23.89 6.81
C SER A 174 2.24 23.46 8.27
N SER A 175 1.55 24.21 9.14
CA SER A 175 1.30 23.82 10.53
C SER A 175 0.36 22.62 10.68
N ASN A 176 -0.23 22.15 9.59
CA ASN A 176 -1.04 20.93 9.56
C ASN A 176 -0.21 19.65 9.67
N PHE A 177 1.11 19.74 9.52
CA PHE A 177 2.00 18.60 9.67
C PHE A 177 3.15 18.91 10.63
N ASN A 178 3.01 18.44 11.87
CA ASN A 178 4.03 18.55 12.91
C ASN A 178 4.72 17.20 13.09
N TYR A 179 6.05 17.19 13.11
CA TYR A 179 6.85 15.97 13.14
C TYR A 179 8.20 16.18 13.87
N PRO A 180 8.83 15.11 14.40
CA PRO A 180 10.08 15.24 15.13
C PRO A 180 11.24 15.66 14.23
N TYR A 181 12.20 16.37 14.81
CA TYR A 181 13.43 16.75 14.12
C TYR A 181 14.19 15.52 13.64
N GLY A 182 14.69 15.55 12.41
CA GLY A 182 15.43 14.45 11.79
C GLY A 182 14.56 13.35 11.18
N LEU A 183 13.23 13.46 11.19
CA LEU A 183 12.34 12.52 10.51
C LEU A 183 12.57 12.54 8.99
N LYS A 184 12.91 11.38 8.41
CA LYS A 184 12.99 11.21 6.94
C LYS A 184 11.59 10.97 6.38
N ILE A 185 11.02 11.98 5.72
CA ILE A 185 9.77 11.83 4.95
C ILE A 185 10.09 11.20 3.61
N ILE A 186 9.37 10.13 3.25
CA ILE A 186 9.60 9.40 2.01
C ILE A 186 8.31 9.30 1.18
N ARG A 187 8.48 9.28 -0.14
CA ARG A 187 7.49 8.80 -1.11
C ARG A 187 8.12 7.69 -1.94
N ARG A 188 7.49 6.52 -1.93
CA ARG A 188 7.93 5.35 -2.67
C ARG A 188 7.36 5.35 -4.07
N LYS A 189 8.21 5.21 -5.07
CA LYS A 189 7.81 4.95 -6.45
C LYS A 189 7.43 3.48 -6.59
N ASN A 190 6.17 3.23 -6.92
CA ASN A 190 5.59 1.89 -7.04
C ASN A 190 5.72 1.40 -8.48
N LEU A 191 6.56 0.39 -8.70
CA LEU A 191 6.87 -0.19 -10.00
C LEU A 191 6.21 -1.56 -10.12
N VAL A 192 5.49 -1.80 -11.22
CA VAL A 192 4.86 -3.09 -11.51
C VAL A 192 5.54 -3.71 -12.73
N ILE A 193 6.15 -4.89 -12.58
CA ILE A 193 6.82 -5.59 -13.68
C ILE A 193 5.88 -6.66 -14.23
N VAL A 194 5.55 -6.57 -15.52
CA VAL A 194 4.65 -7.49 -16.24
C VAL A 194 5.28 -7.93 -17.55
N GLY A 195 4.79 -9.03 -18.12
CA GLY A 195 5.33 -9.60 -19.36
C GLY A 195 5.32 -11.12 -19.36
N ARG A 196 5.63 -11.71 -20.53
CA ARG A 196 5.57 -13.15 -20.76
C ARG A 196 6.50 -13.94 -19.81
N THR A 197 6.19 -15.19 -19.53
CA THR A 197 7.12 -16.11 -18.85
C THR A 197 8.48 -16.15 -19.56
N ALA A 198 9.57 -16.21 -18.78
CA ALA A 198 10.95 -16.22 -19.27
C ALA A 198 11.43 -14.96 -20.02
N SER A 199 10.67 -13.85 -20.01
CA SER A 199 11.15 -12.56 -20.54
C SER A 199 12.17 -11.84 -19.65
N GLY A 200 12.56 -12.43 -18.51
CA GLY A 200 13.56 -11.85 -17.60
C GLY A 200 13.03 -10.89 -16.54
N LYS A 201 11.72 -10.92 -16.21
CA LYS A 201 11.11 -10.07 -15.18
C LYS A 201 11.76 -10.19 -13.80
N SER A 202 11.93 -11.41 -13.30
CA SER A 202 12.55 -11.64 -11.99
C SER A 202 14.02 -11.23 -11.96
N THR A 203 14.73 -11.47 -13.07
CA THR A 203 16.08 -10.93 -13.27
C THR A 203 16.10 -9.41 -13.21
N LEU A 204 15.18 -8.75 -13.93
CA LEU A 204 15.07 -7.30 -13.93
C LEU A 204 14.74 -6.76 -12.53
N SER A 205 13.84 -7.42 -11.81
CA SER A 205 13.48 -7.12 -10.42
C SER A 205 14.69 -7.21 -9.49
N ASN A 206 15.49 -8.28 -9.61
CA ASN A 206 16.75 -8.47 -8.88
C ASN A 206 17.76 -7.35 -9.21
N VAL A 207 17.95 -7.05 -10.50
CA VAL A 207 18.84 -5.98 -10.97
C VAL A 207 18.39 -4.61 -10.43
N LEU A 208 17.08 -4.34 -10.38
CA LEU A 208 16.51 -3.11 -9.82
C LEU A 208 16.58 -3.03 -8.30
N ALA A 209 16.56 -4.15 -7.58
CA ALA A 209 16.70 -4.17 -6.12
C ALA A 209 18.16 -4.27 -5.64
N ASP A 210 19.10 -4.55 -6.53
CA ASP A 210 20.50 -4.92 -6.22
C ASP A 210 20.57 -6.16 -5.32
N THR A 211 19.66 -7.09 -5.55
CA THR A 211 19.57 -8.34 -4.80
C THR A 211 19.92 -9.53 -5.68
N GLN A 212 20.54 -10.53 -5.08
CA GLN A 212 20.83 -11.83 -5.72
C GLN A 212 19.81 -12.89 -5.28
N GLU A 213 18.57 -12.50 -4.97
CA GLU A 213 17.54 -13.46 -4.56
C GLU A 213 17.38 -14.52 -5.65
N PHE A 214 17.57 -15.78 -5.25
CA PHE A 214 17.74 -16.93 -6.11
C PHE A 214 16.74 -16.96 -7.27
N GLU A 215 17.26 -16.92 -8.50
CA GLU A 215 16.55 -17.37 -9.68
C GLU A 215 16.45 -18.90 -9.59
N GLY A 216 15.39 -19.42 -8.96
CA GLY A 216 15.02 -20.83 -9.07
C GLY A 216 15.23 -21.74 -7.85
N SER A 217 14.72 -21.36 -6.67
CA SER A 217 14.45 -22.36 -5.61
C SER A 217 12.95 -22.50 -5.35
N GLU A 218 12.40 -23.64 -5.74
CA GLU A 218 11.13 -24.12 -5.23
C GLU A 218 11.16 -24.20 -3.68
N ARG A 219 10.03 -23.81 -3.07
CA ARG A 219 9.49 -24.32 -1.80
C ARG A 219 10.29 -24.02 -0.52
N SER A 220 9.91 -22.93 0.13
CA SER A 220 9.51 -23.00 1.54
C SER A 220 7.99 -22.84 1.60
N TYR A 221 7.30 -23.90 2.03
CA TYR A 221 5.85 -23.98 2.10
C TYR A 221 5.29 -23.01 3.15
N SER A 222 4.87 -21.84 2.68
CA SER A 222 3.85 -21.02 3.34
C SER A 222 3.13 -20.22 2.25
N VAL A 223 2.05 -20.79 1.69
CA VAL A 223 1.14 -20.21 0.68
C VAL A 223 1.87 -19.47 -0.45
N ALA A 224 1.99 -20.09 -1.63
CA ALA A 224 2.64 -19.51 -2.80
C ALA A 224 2.13 -18.06 -3.06
N LYS A 225 2.93 -17.06 -2.70
CA LYS A 225 2.58 -15.65 -2.95
C LYS A 225 2.49 -15.44 -4.45
N SER A 226 1.39 -14.82 -4.91
CA SER A 226 1.09 -14.54 -6.31
C SER A 226 2.10 -13.57 -6.98
N PHE A 227 2.88 -12.86 -6.18
CA PHE A 227 3.91 -11.90 -6.59
C PHE A 227 5.00 -11.76 -5.52
N LEU A 228 6.16 -11.19 -5.90
CA LEU A 228 7.24 -10.81 -4.98
C LEU A 228 7.33 -9.29 -4.89
N LYS A 229 7.48 -8.76 -3.67
CA LYS A 229 7.57 -7.33 -3.40
C LYS A 229 8.95 -7.00 -2.83
N LYS A 230 9.67 -6.10 -3.49
CA LYS A 230 11.03 -5.68 -3.10
C LYS A 230 11.08 -4.18 -2.86
N TYR A 231 11.85 -3.77 -1.86
CA TYR A 231 12.06 -2.37 -1.51
C TYR A 231 13.54 -2.03 -1.65
N PHE A 232 13.84 -0.87 -2.23
CA PHE A 232 15.21 -0.37 -2.34
C PHE A 232 15.26 1.16 -2.41
N GLU A 233 16.45 1.72 -2.21
CA GLU A 233 16.75 3.14 -2.36
C GLU A 233 17.77 3.32 -3.48
N TRP A 234 17.60 4.37 -4.29
CA TRP A 234 18.57 4.77 -5.31
C TRP A 234 18.57 6.29 -5.42
N GLU A 235 19.75 6.89 -5.27
CA GLU A 235 19.95 8.36 -5.26
C GLU A 235 18.96 9.12 -4.35
N GLY A 236 18.70 8.59 -3.15
CA GLY A 236 17.76 9.19 -2.19
C GLY A 236 16.28 8.97 -2.48
N LYS A 237 15.94 8.33 -3.61
CA LYS A 237 14.56 7.96 -3.96
C LYS A 237 14.26 6.53 -3.55
N PHE A 238 13.06 6.33 -3.04
CA PHE A 238 12.59 5.03 -2.56
C PHE A 238 11.73 4.36 -3.61
N TYR A 239 11.92 3.07 -3.77
CA TYR A 239 11.20 2.27 -4.75
C TYR A 239 10.58 1.04 -4.10
N CYS A 240 9.45 0.64 -4.66
CA CYS A 240 8.80 -0.63 -4.39
C CYS A 240 8.56 -1.33 -5.72
N VAL A 241 9.21 -2.46 -5.97
CA VAL A 241 9.00 -3.27 -7.17
C VAL A 241 8.11 -4.45 -6.84
N ILE A 242 7.10 -4.67 -7.67
CA ILE A 242 6.33 -5.91 -7.70
C ILE A 242 6.73 -6.70 -8.92
N ASP A 243 7.32 -7.86 -8.67
CA ASP A 243 7.57 -8.87 -9.68
C ASP A 243 6.37 -9.80 -9.75
N THR A 244 5.63 -9.71 -10.85
CA THR A 244 4.47 -10.58 -11.10
C THR A 244 4.95 -11.91 -11.69
N THR A 245 4.41 -13.03 -11.18
CA THR A 245 4.70 -14.34 -11.79
C THR A 245 4.35 -14.30 -13.27
N GLY A 246 5.23 -14.81 -14.14
CA GLY A 246 5.08 -14.66 -15.58
C GLY A 246 3.74 -15.11 -16.16
N VAL A 247 3.26 -14.33 -17.13
CA VAL A 247 2.05 -14.64 -17.89
C VAL A 247 2.41 -15.57 -19.04
N GLY A 248 1.68 -16.68 -19.22
CA GLY A 248 1.85 -17.57 -20.36
C GLY A 248 2.60 -18.88 -20.10
N CYS A 249 2.63 -19.39 -18.88
CA CYS A 249 2.82 -20.83 -18.72
C CYS A 249 1.57 -21.55 -19.25
N THR A 250 1.73 -22.51 -20.15
CA THR A 250 0.70 -23.40 -20.74
C THR A 250 -0.17 -24.17 -19.72
N LYS A 251 -0.01 -23.93 -18.41
CA LYS A 251 -0.74 -24.55 -17.30
C LYS A 251 -1.63 -23.59 -16.50
N LEU A 252 -1.53 -22.26 -16.70
CA LEU A 252 -2.34 -21.27 -15.97
C LEU A 252 -3.32 -20.59 -16.94
N SER A 253 -4.60 -20.52 -16.56
CA SER A 253 -5.59 -19.77 -17.31
C SER A 253 -5.26 -18.27 -17.28
N THR A 254 -5.65 -17.54 -18.31
CA THR A 254 -5.44 -16.08 -18.38
C THR A 254 -6.03 -15.34 -17.18
N LYS A 255 -7.17 -15.82 -16.67
CA LYS A 255 -7.82 -15.32 -15.45
C LYS A 255 -6.90 -15.42 -14.23
N ASN A 256 -6.29 -16.59 -13.99
CA ASN A 256 -5.37 -16.80 -12.87
C ASN A 256 -4.15 -15.89 -12.94
N VAL A 257 -3.78 -15.39 -14.11
CA VAL A 257 -2.66 -14.47 -14.24
C VAL A 257 -3.07 -13.03 -13.95
N LEU A 258 -4.23 -12.61 -14.46
CA LEU A 258 -4.82 -11.31 -14.14
C LEU A 258 -5.02 -11.15 -12.63
N ASP A 259 -5.57 -12.17 -11.96
CA ASP A 259 -5.80 -12.15 -10.51
C ASP A 259 -4.49 -11.93 -9.73
N LYS A 260 -3.38 -12.55 -10.15
CA LYS A 260 -2.08 -12.37 -9.50
C LYS A 260 -1.48 -10.98 -9.72
N ILE A 261 -1.69 -10.40 -10.89
CA ILE A 261 -1.26 -9.02 -11.18
C ILE A 261 -2.08 -8.05 -10.33
N LEU A 262 -3.39 -8.28 -10.23
CA LEU A 262 -4.29 -7.51 -9.38
C LEU A 262 -3.91 -7.59 -7.91
N ASP A 263 -3.62 -8.78 -7.37
CA ASP A 263 -3.11 -8.95 -6.00
C ASP A 263 -1.88 -8.07 -5.73
N GLY A 264 -0.94 -8.06 -6.69
CA GLY A 264 0.24 -7.21 -6.65
C GLY A 264 -0.15 -5.74 -6.58
N ILE A 265 -0.95 -5.27 -7.55
CA ILE A 265 -1.42 -3.89 -7.61
C ILE A 265 -2.12 -3.48 -6.32
N TYR A 266 -3.03 -4.30 -5.77
CA TYR A 266 -3.75 -3.98 -4.54
C TYR A 266 -2.87 -3.92 -3.29
N SER A 267 -1.68 -4.53 -3.33
CA SER A 267 -0.67 -4.36 -2.28
C SER A 267 0.03 -2.99 -2.30
N MET A 268 -0.27 -2.12 -3.27
CA MET A 268 0.31 -0.77 -3.46
C MET A 268 -0.75 0.33 -3.29
N PRO A 269 -1.37 0.51 -2.10
CA PRO A 269 -2.51 1.42 -1.93
C PRO A 269 -2.24 2.87 -2.37
N GLY A 270 -0.97 3.29 -2.40
CA GLY A 270 -0.54 4.61 -2.88
C GLY A 270 -0.72 4.85 -4.38
N GLY A 271 -0.95 3.82 -5.20
CA GLY A 271 -1.02 3.95 -6.64
C GLY A 271 0.16 3.31 -7.38
N ILE A 272 0.14 3.30 -8.70
CA ILE A 272 1.22 2.83 -9.57
C ILE A 272 2.00 4.04 -10.09
N SER A 273 3.34 4.02 -9.96
CA SER A 273 4.22 5.07 -10.53
C SER A 273 4.71 4.71 -11.93
N GLN A 274 4.95 3.43 -12.21
CA GLN A 274 5.31 2.94 -13.54
C GLN A 274 4.97 1.46 -13.68
N VAL A 275 4.53 1.07 -14.88
CA VAL A 275 4.48 -0.32 -15.33
C VAL A 275 5.69 -0.57 -16.24
N LEU A 276 6.43 -1.64 -15.97
CA LEU A 276 7.51 -2.13 -16.82
C LEU A 276 7.02 -3.36 -17.57
N PHE A 277 6.68 -3.18 -18.85
CA PHE A 277 6.28 -4.28 -19.73
C PHE A 277 7.52 -4.89 -20.36
N VAL A 278 7.92 -6.07 -19.87
CA VAL A 278 9.19 -6.70 -20.22
C VAL A 278 9.03 -7.63 -21.42
N ILE A 279 9.71 -7.29 -22.50
CA ILE A 279 9.87 -8.10 -23.71
C ILE A 279 11.30 -8.63 -23.82
N ASP A 280 11.47 -9.75 -24.51
CA ASP A 280 12.81 -10.23 -24.89
C ASP A 280 13.17 -9.83 -26.32
N GLU A 281 14.18 -10.48 -26.91
CA GLU A 281 14.87 -10.09 -28.15
C GLU A 281 13.96 -9.57 -29.28
N ARG A 282 12.75 -10.10 -29.39
CA ARG A 282 11.74 -9.65 -30.35
C ARG A 282 10.43 -9.38 -29.63
N PHE A 283 9.70 -8.36 -30.07
CA PHE A 283 8.32 -8.18 -29.64
C PHE A 283 7.45 -9.18 -30.40
N THR A 284 7.03 -10.23 -29.71
CA THR A 284 6.27 -11.34 -30.29
C THR A 284 4.77 -11.06 -30.36
N ALA A 285 4.05 -11.80 -31.22
CA ALA A 285 2.59 -11.74 -31.27
C ALA A 285 1.93 -12.20 -29.96
N GLU A 286 2.57 -13.08 -29.19
CA GLU A 286 2.09 -13.49 -27.86
C GLU A 286 2.17 -12.35 -26.85
N GLU A 287 3.27 -11.59 -26.85
CA GLU A 287 3.41 -10.41 -26.00
C GLU A 287 2.43 -9.31 -26.42
N ALA A 288 2.16 -9.13 -27.71
CA ALA A 288 1.17 -8.16 -28.17
C ALA A 288 -0.25 -8.56 -27.71
N LYS A 289 -0.60 -9.85 -27.78
CA LYS A 289 -1.87 -10.37 -27.23
C LYS A 289 -1.95 -10.17 -25.72
N LEU A 290 -0.87 -10.45 -24.99
CA LEU A 290 -0.80 -10.22 -23.55
C LEU A 290 -0.99 -8.74 -23.22
N PHE A 291 -0.29 -7.85 -23.93
CA PHE A 291 -0.39 -6.42 -23.71
C PHE A 291 -1.83 -5.94 -23.91
N ASN A 292 -2.48 -6.34 -25.01
CA ASN A 292 -3.86 -5.96 -25.27
C ASN A 292 -4.82 -6.54 -24.24
N LEU A 293 -4.59 -7.77 -23.78
CA LEU A 293 -5.39 -8.34 -22.71
C LEU A 293 -5.23 -7.58 -21.39
N LEU A 294 -4.01 -7.18 -21.05
CA LEU A 294 -3.76 -6.32 -19.89
C LEU A 294 -4.42 -4.95 -20.07
N LYS A 295 -4.26 -4.31 -21.24
CA LYS A 295 -4.94 -3.07 -21.67
C LYS A 295 -6.45 -3.16 -21.46
N ASP A 296 -7.09 -4.21 -21.97
CA ASP A 296 -8.55 -4.31 -21.96
C ASP A 296 -9.09 -4.73 -20.58
N SER A 297 -8.32 -5.47 -19.78
CA SER A 297 -8.80 -6.07 -18.51
C SER A 297 -8.37 -5.33 -17.24
N ILE A 298 -7.19 -4.70 -17.25
CA ILE A 298 -6.59 -4.06 -16.05
C ILE A 298 -6.20 -2.62 -16.36
N PHE A 299 -5.66 -2.39 -17.54
CA PHE A 299 -4.94 -1.18 -17.89
C PHE A 299 -5.85 -0.22 -18.66
N GLU A 300 -6.64 0.57 -17.93
CA GLU A 300 -7.38 1.69 -18.53
C GLU A 300 -6.45 2.62 -19.34
N ILE A 301 -6.96 3.29 -20.38
CA ILE A 301 -6.18 4.13 -21.33
C ILE A 301 -5.11 5.01 -20.65
N GLY A 302 -5.40 5.56 -19.47
CA GLY A 302 -4.47 6.42 -18.73
C GLY A 302 -3.22 5.73 -18.16
N ILE A 303 -3.20 4.42 -17.91
CA ILE A 303 -2.00 3.72 -17.39
C ILE A 303 -0.95 3.49 -18.48
N LEU A 304 -1.33 3.57 -19.75
CA LEU A 304 -0.40 3.40 -20.87
C LEU A 304 0.65 4.53 -20.86
N GLU A 305 0.25 5.74 -20.44
CA GLU A 305 1.15 6.86 -20.17
C GLU A 305 2.15 6.58 -19.03
N TYR A 306 1.86 5.60 -18.18
CA TYR A 306 2.71 5.11 -17.10
C TYR A 306 3.39 3.78 -17.45
N THR A 307 3.28 3.31 -18.69
CA THR A 307 3.84 2.02 -19.12
C THR A 307 5.10 2.24 -19.96
N THR A 308 6.20 1.64 -19.55
CA THR A 308 7.47 1.60 -20.30
C THR A 308 7.71 0.18 -20.78
N ILE A 309 8.03 0.03 -22.06
CA ILE A 309 8.48 -1.25 -22.59
C ILE A 309 9.96 -1.41 -22.24
N VAL A 310 10.31 -2.49 -21.56
CA VAL A 310 11.71 -2.82 -21.23
C VAL A 310 12.15 -3.98 -22.09
N LYS A 311 13.00 -3.72 -23.08
CA LYS A 311 13.57 -4.74 -23.95
C LYS A 311 14.83 -5.32 -23.33
N THR A 312 14.77 -6.60 -23.01
CA THR A 312 15.87 -7.36 -22.40
C THR A 312 16.70 -8.09 -23.45
N LYS A 313 17.81 -8.70 -23.04
CA LYS A 313 18.74 -9.47 -23.90
C LYS A 313 19.29 -8.65 -25.09
N PHE A 314 19.33 -7.32 -24.98
CA PHE A 314 19.83 -6.47 -26.04
C PHE A 314 21.31 -6.14 -25.80
N SER A 315 22.23 -6.86 -26.45
CA SER A 315 23.68 -6.74 -26.23
C SER A 315 24.23 -5.33 -26.43
N ASN A 316 23.63 -4.57 -27.36
CA ASN A 316 24.02 -3.21 -27.72
C ASN A 316 23.34 -2.11 -26.89
N PHE A 317 22.76 -2.43 -25.73
CA PHE A 317 21.96 -1.49 -24.91
C PHE A 317 22.69 -0.22 -24.45
N LYS A 318 24.02 -0.19 -24.56
CA LYS A 318 24.86 0.97 -24.23
C LYS A 318 25.00 1.95 -25.41
N ASP A 319 24.69 1.51 -26.62
CA ASP A 319 24.83 2.29 -27.86
C ASP A 319 23.48 2.89 -28.24
N LYS A 320 23.36 4.20 -28.03
CA LYS A 320 22.13 4.94 -28.28
C LYS A 320 21.67 4.84 -29.74
N ASN A 321 22.58 4.87 -30.71
CA ASN A 321 22.23 4.79 -32.12
C ASN A 321 21.61 3.43 -32.47
N LYS A 322 22.14 2.35 -31.86
CA LYS A 322 21.57 1.00 -32.04
C LYS A 322 20.23 0.83 -31.33
N CYS A 323 20.05 1.46 -30.17
CA CYS A 323 18.75 1.51 -29.50
C CYS A 323 17.72 2.27 -30.34
N ASP A 324 18.07 3.44 -30.88
CA ASP A 324 17.18 4.25 -31.70
C ASP A 324 16.81 3.53 -33.01
N ALA A 325 17.75 2.86 -33.66
CA ALA A 325 17.47 2.01 -34.82
C ALA A 325 16.52 0.85 -34.51
N ASP A 326 16.65 0.20 -33.34
CA ASP A 326 15.73 -0.85 -32.91
C ASP A 326 14.33 -0.29 -32.58
N LYS A 327 14.24 0.92 -32.00
CA LYS A 327 12.96 1.60 -31.79
C LYS A 327 12.24 1.86 -33.12
N GLU A 328 12.96 2.34 -34.13
CA GLU A 328 12.42 2.54 -35.48
C GLU A 328 11.95 1.22 -36.10
N GLN A 329 12.71 0.15 -35.91
CA GLN A 329 12.33 -1.19 -36.37
C GLN A 329 11.01 -1.65 -35.72
N LEU A 330 10.86 -1.49 -34.40
CA LEU A 330 9.62 -1.82 -33.69
C LEU A 330 8.39 -1.03 -34.22
N HIS A 331 8.59 0.19 -34.74
CA HIS A 331 7.53 0.98 -35.34
C HIS A 331 7.14 0.55 -36.77
N ASN A 332 8.03 -0.17 -37.47
CA ASN A 332 7.88 -0.51 -38.89
C ASN A 332 7.56 -1.99 -39.15
N GLU A 333 7.88 -2.89 -38.21
CA GLU A 333 7.73 -4.34 -38.41
C GLU A 333 6.27 -4.82 -38.46
N ASN A 334 5.41 -4.29 -37.59
CA ASN A 334 4.03 -4.76 -37.45
C ASN A 334 3.14 -3.64 -36.91
N GLU A 335 2.02 -3.37 -37.58
CA GLU A 335 1.11 -2.28 -37.22
C GLU A 335 0.57 -2.40 -35.78
N LYS A 336 0.24 -3.62 -35.31
CA LYS A 336 -0.25 -3.84 -33.94
C LYS A 336 0.84 -3.57 -32.89
N ILE A 337 2.07 -3.97 -33.19
CA ILE A 337 3.21 -3.70 -32.30
C ILE A 337 3.50 -2.20 -32.28
N ALA A 338 3.50 -1.57 -33.44
CA ALA A 338 3.73 -0.14 -33.58
C ALA A 338 2.67 0.69 -32.82
N GLU A 339 1.40 0.26 -32.83
CA GLU A 339 0.34 0.87 -32.01
C GLU A 339 0.65 0.76 -30.51
N ILE A 340 1.03 -0.43 -30.04
CA ILE A 340 1.39 -0.66 -28.63
C ILE A 340 2.57 0.24 -28.22
N VAL A 341 3.64 0.26 -29.02
CA VAL A 341 4.84 1.06 -28.74
C VAL A 341 4.51 2.56 -28.70
N ARG A 342 3.68 3.06 -29.63
CA ARG A 342 3.23 4.47 -29.63
C ARG A 342 2.33 4.82 -28.46
N SER A 343 1.59 3.84 -27.93
CA SER A 343 0.71 4.06 -26.77
C SER A 343 1.45 4.07 -25.43
N CYS A 344 2.63 3.46 -25.37
CA CYS A 344 3.48 3.44 -24.18
C CYS A 344 4.32 4.72 -24.04
N ARG A 345 4.78 5.00 -22.83
CA ARG A 345 5.64 6.16 -22.53
C ARG A 345 6.95 6.15 -23.31
N ASP A 346 7.66 5.02 -23.29
CA ASP A 346 8.96 4.86 -23.97
C ASP A 346 9.35 3.37 -24.06
N VAL A 347 10.42 3.10 -24.80
CA VAL A 347 11.15 1.84 -24.83
C VAL A 347 12.54 2.03 -24.22
N VAL A 348 12.88 1.22 -23.23
CA VAL A 348 14.19 1.21 -22.57
C VAL A 348 14.88 -0.12 -22.79
N TYR A 349 16.18 -0.06 -23.05
CA TYR A 349 17.00 -1.22 -23.43
C TYR A 349 17.92 -1.61 -22.29
N VAL A 350 17.95 -2.90 -21.97
CA VAL A 350 18.82 -3.46 -20.94
C VAL A 350 19.37 -4.81 -21.37
N ASN A 351 20.51 -5.19 -20.79
CA ASN A 351 21.02 -6.54 -20.86
C ASN A 351 21.30 -7.08 -19.45
N ASN A 352 20.66 -8.19 -19.10
CA ASN A 352 20.76 -8.78 -17.76
C ASN A 352 21.22 -10.24 -17.87
N PRO A 353 22.47 -10.50 -18.31
CA PRO A 353 22.99 -11.85 -18.52
C PRO A 353 23.05 -12.65 -17.19
N PRO A 354 23.05 -13.98 -17.21
CA PRO A 354 23.09 -14.81 -16.00
C PRO A 354 24.37 -14.58 -15.18
N ILE A 355 24.25 -14.58 -13.86
CA ILE A 355 25.41 -14.51 -12.92
C ILE A 355 25.59 -15.79 -12.10
N ASN A 356 24.57 -16.66 -12.09
CA ASN A 356 24.61 -17.97 -11.46
C ASN A 356 25.09 -18.98 -12.51
N ILE A 357 26.38 -18.89 -12.82
CA ILE A 357 27.07 -19.79 -13.73
C ILE A 357 27.96 -20.68 -12.85
N ASP A 358 27.94 -21.99 -13.09
CA ASP A 358 28.85 -22.92 -12.41
C ASP A 358 30.29 -22.55 -12.76
N ILE A 359 31.11 -22.30 -11.74
CA ILE A 359 32.50 -21.85 -11.93
C ILE A 359 33.39 -23.09 -12.01
N ILE A 360 33.78 -23.47 -13.21
CA ILE A 360 34.66 -24.60 -13.47
C ILE A 360 36.10 -24.11 -13.64
N ASP A 361 36.29 -22.97 -14.31
CA ASP A 361 37.59 -22.38 -14.58
C ASP A 361 37.61 -20.85 -14.34
N ASP A 362 38.74 -20.21 -14.68
CA ASP A 362 38.89 -18.76 -14.54
C ASP A 362 38.12 -17.97 -15.60
N ASP A 363 37.80 -18.55 -16.76
CA ASP A 363 36.99 -17.92 -17.80
C ASP A 363 35.53 -17.75 -17.33
N ASP A 364 34.99 -18.74 -16.60
CA ASP A 364 33.68 -18.63 -15.94
C ASP A 364 33.66 -17.51 -14.90
N ARG A 365 34.73 -17.36 -14.10
CA ARG A 365 34.85 -16.27 -13.12
C ARG A 365 34.82 -14.90 -13.79
N ILE A 366 35.62 -14.74 -14.84
CA ILE A 366 35.68 -13.51 -15.64
C ILE A 366 34.30 -13.22 -16.25
N THR A 367 33.62 -14.25 -16.74
CA THR A 367 32.27 -14.13 -17.31
C THR A 367 31.27 -13.64 -16.27
N VAL A 368 31.24 -14.22 -15.07
CA VAL A 368 30.36 -13.78 -13.97
C VAL A 368 30.66 -12.34 -13.56
N GLU A 369 31.94 -11.96 -13.46
CA GLU A 369 32.33 -10.59 -13.10
C GLU A 369 31.89 -9.58 -14.18
N ASN A 370 32.09 -9.91 -15.46
CA ASN A 370 31.63 -9.10 -16.58
C ASN A 370 30.10 -8.99 -16.59
N ASN A 371 29.38 -10.08 -16.32
CA ASN A 371 27.93 -10.09 -16.26
C ASN A 371 27.40 -9.23 -15.10
N LYS A 372 28.07 -9.20 -13.95
CA LYS A 372 27.75 -8.27 -12.85
C LYS A 372 27.91 -6.81 -13.29
N LYS A 373 29.01 -6.46 -13.96
CA LYS A 373 29.24 -5.10 -14.51
C LYS A 373 28.18 -4.72 -15.56
N ILE A 374 27.76 -5.67 -16.41
CA ILE A 374 26.69 -5.46 -17.39
C ILE A 374 25.35 -5.20 -16.68
N ARG A 375 24.97 -6.03 -15.70
CA ARG A 375 23.75 -5.85 -14.90
C ARG A 375 23.75 -4.51 -14.16
N GLN A 376 24.88 -4.11 -13.58
CA GLN A 376 25.02 -2.82 -12.93
C GLN A 376 24.77 -1.65 -13.90
N ARG A 377 25.29 -1.75 -15.13
CA ARG A 377 25.03 -0.73 -16.14
C ARG A 377 23.56 -0.67 -16.56
N SER A 378 22.90 -1.82 -16.69
CA SER A 378 21.46 -1.91 -16.94
C SER A 378 20.65 -1.26 -15.81
N ARG A 379 21.02 -1.51 -14.55
CA ARG A 379 20.44 -0.89 -13.36
C ARG A 379 20.54 0.64 -13.43
N GLU A 380 21.74 1.17 -13.70
CA GLU A 380 21.98 2.62 -13.81
C GLU A 380 21.12 3.27 -14.90
N ILE A 381 21.09 2.69 -16.11
CA ILE A 381 20.31 3.22 -17.24
C ILE A 381 18.82 3.26 -16.88
N LEU A 382 18.29 2.14 -16.37
CA LEU A 382 16.86 2.03 -16.09
C LEU A 382 16.44 2.90 -14.91
N LEU A 383 17.22 2.97 -13.82
CA LEU A 383 16.89 3.82 -12.68
C LEU A 383 17.05 5.30 -13.01
N SER A 384 18.05 5.69 -13.83
CA SER A 384 18.18 7.06 -14.34
C SER A 384 16.97 7.46 -15.18
N TYR A 385 16.48 6.56 -16.04
CA TYR A 385 15.24 6.76 -16.78
C TYR A 385 14.04 6.90 -15.83
N LEU A 386 13.85 5.98 -14.88
CA LEU A 386 12.73 6.00 -13.93
C LEU A 386 12.76 7.20 -12.98
N ASN A 387 13.94 7.79 -12.79
CA ASN A 387 14.10 9.01 -12.03
C ASN A 387 13.27 10.15 -12.63
N VAL A 388 13.28 10.23 -13.97
CA VAL A 388 12.62 11.25 -14.79
C VAL A 388 11.21 10.80 -15.21
N ALA A 389 11.05 9.54 -15.58
CA ALA A 389 9.78 9.03 -16.12
C ALA A 389 8.68 8.97 -15.06
N CYS A 390 8.96 8.45 -13.86
CA CYS A 390 7.94 8.34 -12.82
C CYS A 390 7.45 9.74 -12.42
N GLN A 391 6.19 10.03 -12.74
CA GLN A 391 5.51 11.26 -12.37
C GLN A 391 5.31 11.34 -10.85
N GLU A 392 5.10 12.56 -10.34
CA GLU A 392 4.72 12.77 -8.94
C GLU A 392 3.31 12.25 -8.64
N ARG A 393 2.43 12.25 -9.65
CA ARG A 393 1.10 11.66 -9.54
C ARG A 393 1.19 10.16 -9.77
N TYR A 394 0.54 9.41 -8.90
CA TYR A 394 0.39 7.98 -9.05
C TYR A 394 -0.85 7.70 -9.88
N PHE A 395 -0.76 6.73 -10.79
CA PHE A 395 -1.94 6.19 -11.43
C PHE A 395 -2.75 5.42 -10.40
N LYS A 396 -4.04 5.74 -10.29
CA LYS A 396 -5.00 4.99 -9.46
C LYS A 396 -6.13 4.43 -10.32
N LEU A 397 -6.36 3.11 -10.26
CA LEU A 397 -7.52 2.45 -10.86
C LEU A 397 -8.82 3.00 -10.27
N LYS A 398 -9.86 3.18 -11.09
CA LYS A 398 -11.16 3.73 -10.61
C LYS A 398 -11.80 2.85 -9.53
N SER A 399 -11.61 1.54 -9.61
CA SER A 399 -12.14 0.56 -8.64
C SER A 399 -11.33 0.47 -7.35
N TRP A 400 -10.21 1.19 -7.22
CA TRP A 400 -9.27 1.01 -6.11
C TRP A 400 -9.84 1.45 -4.76
N ASP A 401 -10.54 2.59 -4.73
CA ASP A 401 -11.16 3.12 -3.52
C ASP A 401 -12.33 2.24 -3.06
N GLU A 402 -13.10 1.68 -4.01
CA GLU A 402 -14.20 0.76 -3.71
C GLU A 402 -13.70 -0.61 -3.24
N LEU A 403 -12.64 -1.13 -3.86
CA LEU A 403 -12.07 -2.39 -3.44
C LEU A 403 -11.35 -2.25 -2.10
N HIS A 404 -10.63 -1.16 -1.82
CA HIS A 404 -10.03 -0.96 -0.49
C HIS A 404 -11.10 -0.98 0.61
N LYS A 405 -12.25 -0.34 0.39
CA LYS A 405 -13.41 -0.44 1.29
C LYS A 405 -13.89 -1.89 1.44
N LYS A 406 -13.97 -2.66 0.37
CA LYS A 406 -14.37 -4.08 0.41
C LYS A 406 -13.33 -5.00 1.08
N ILE A 407 -12.03 -4.83 0.81
CA ILE A 407 -10.94 -5.60 1.43
C ILE A 407 -10.90 -5.33 2.94
N ALA A 408 -11.02 -4.06 3.35
CA ALA A 408 -11.12 -3.70 4.76
C ALA A 408 -12.27 -4.46 5.43
N LYS A 409 -13.46 -4.49 4.80
CA LYS A 409 -14.62 -5.25 5.28
C LYS A 409 -14.39 -6.78 5.30
N CYS A 410 -13.72 -7.34 4.29
CA CYS A 410 -13.43 -8.79 4.24
C CYS A 410 -12.39 -9.24 5.27
N THR A 411 -11.46 -8.37 5.66
CA THR A 411 -10.46 -8.68 6.70
C THR A 411 -11.02 -8.64 8.12
N GLU A 412 -12.29 -8.24 8.32
CA GLU A 412 -12.99 -8.32 9.60
C GLU A 412 -13.40 -9.75 9.97
N ASN A 413 -13.65 -10.59 8.97
CA ASN A 413 -13.94 -12.00 9.14
C ASN A 413 -12.63 -12.78 9.03
N GLU A 414 -12.03 -13.20 10.15
CA GLU A 414 -10.81 -14.00 10.19
C GLU A 414 -10.97 -15.32 9.44
N ASN A 415 -10.82 -15.30 8.11
CA ASN A 415 -10.69 -16.47 7.23
C ASN A 415 -10.29 -16.01 5.81
N LEU A 416 -9.09 -15.42 5.66
CA LEU A 416 -8.52 -15.19 4.34
C LEU A 416 -8.36 -16.50 3.54
N SER A 417 -8.27 -17.65 4.21
CA SER A 417 -8.12 -18.97 3.58
C SER A 417 -9.44 -19.63 3.16
N LYS A 418 -10.61 -19.22 3.69
CA LYS A 418 -11.92 -19.78 3.25
C LYS A 418 -12.64 -18.90 2.24
N VAL A 419 -12.39 -17.59 2.22
CA VAL A 419 -13.02 -16.66 1.26
C VAL A 419 -12.54 -16.89 -0.18
N VAL A 420 -11.30 -17.37 -0.36
CA VAL A 420 -10.78 -17.76 -1.69
C VAL A 420 -11.52 -18.96 -2.27
N GLU A 421 -12.14 -19.80 -1.42
CA GLU A 421 -12.86 -21.00 -1.85
C GLU A 421 -14.39 -20.84 -1.91
N SER A 422 -14.97 -19.75 -1.36
CA SER A 422 -16.44 -19.68 -1.21
C SER A 422 -17.14 -18.39 -1.66
N ASN A 423 -16.51 -17.44 -2.35
CA ASN A 423 -17.19 -16.19 -2.70
C ASN A 423 -17.67 -16.10 -4.17
N GLN A 424 -18.99 -16.16 -4.34
CA GLN A 424 -19.74 -15.63 -5.49
C GLN A 424 -19.45 -14.13 -5.77
N GLU A 425 -18.79 -13.42 -4.84
CA GLU A 425 -18.30 -12.05 -5.05
C GLU A 425 -17.01 -11.97 -5.88
N LEU A 426 -16.19 -13.02 -5.89
CA LEU A 426 -15.09 -13.15 -6.86
C LEU A 426 -15.62 -13.50 -8.25
N GLU A 427 -16.75 -14.22 -8.33
CA GLU A 427 -17.54 -14.32 -9.57
C GLU A 427 -18.17 -12.98 -9.94
N THR A 428 -18.44 -12.09 -8.98
CA THR A 428 -18.90 -10.71 -9.26
C THR A 428 -17.74 -9.85 -9.78
N PHE A 429 -16.51 -10.04 -9.30
CA PHE A 429 -15.29 -9.43 -9.88
C PHE A 429 -14.96 -10.00 -11.26
N THR A 430 -15.18 -11.30 -11.45
CA THR A 430 -15.11 -11.95 -12.76
C THR A 430 -16.23 -11.44 -13.67
N LYS A 431 -17.43 -11.18 -13.14
CA LYS A 431 -18.55 -10.58 -13.86
C LYS A 431 -18.33 -9.11 -14.17
N ILE A 432 -17.71 -8.30 -13.31
CA ILE A 432 -17.36 -6.91 -13.61
C ILE A 432 -16.29 -6.91 -14.72
N SER A 433 -15.26 -7.76 -14.61
CA SER A 433 -14.28 -7.99 -15.68
C SER A 433 -14.91 -8.53 -16.97
N GLN A 434 -15.92 -9.40 -16.89
CA GLN A 434 -16.65 -9.95 -18.05
C GLN A 434 -17.69 -8.98 -18.63
N GLU A 435 -18.31 -8.12 -17.81
CA GLU A 435 -19.27 -7.09 -18.21
C GLU A 435 -18.54 -5.97 -18.98
N PHE A 436 -17.30 -5.65 -18.58
CA PHE A 436 -16.41 -4.80 -19.38
C PHE A 436 -15.97 -5.44 -20.70
N CYS A 437 -15.93 -6.78 -20.80
CA CYS A 437 -15.69 -7.49 -22.07
C CYS A 437 -16.93 -7.62 -22.98
N THR A 438 -18.13 -7.26 -22.52
CA THR A 438 -19.38 -7.38 -23.30
C THR A 438 -19.90 -6.08 -23.91
N PHE A 439 -19.19 -4.95 -23.73
CA PHE A 439 -19.43 -3.74 -24.52
C PHE A 439 -18.38 -3.63 -25.64
N ILE A 440 -18.57 -4.44 -26.69
CA ILE A 440 -18.09 -4.16 -28.06
C ILE A 440 -19.33 -3.87 -28.91
#